data_AF-A0A2P4Q5F0-F1
#
_entry.id   AF-A0A2P4Q5F0-F1
#
_cell.length_a   1.000
_cell.length_b   1.000
_cell.length_c   1.000
_cell.angle_alpha   90.00
_cell.angle_beta   90.00
_cell.angle_gamma   90.00
#
_symmetry.space_group_name_H-M   'P 1'
#
loop_
_entity.id
_entity.type
_entity.pdbx_description
1 polymer ?
#
loop_
_entity_poly.entity_id
_entity_poly.type
_entity_poly.pdbx_seq_one_letter_code
_entity_poly.pdbx_strand_id
1 'polypeptide(L)'
;TILWQNPMPNTYSSINLGVFINSFEEEIRLELEQNHGINVNELPKPLFNYEKYLKILNLRGVRHAVFYWLKNYRLSKNPFFDECINFNQNPTIDIIEKSLMKLILKNSYRIDHLILDLSRRYGDILEVEIFTNEEYSGIRNITKFSFVNNTSEICYNNIKNLLQVLPTLCTKIEIFKFYNLIYLHDEYETRLVNFIKNQNQLTSFDLSKGYINISRMIMALKYQATSLKRLTFNKI
;
A
#
# COMPACT_ATOMS: atom_id res chain seq x y z
N THR A 1 5.22 -26.29 -9.12
CA THR A 1 5.13 -25.68 -7.78
C THR A 1 5.85 -24.35 -7.82
N ILE A 2 5.13 -23.23 -7.73
CA ILE A 2 5.75 -21.90 -7.68
C ILE A 2 6.14 -21.67 -6.22
N LEU A 3 7.43 -21.82 -5.90
CA LEU A 3 7.97 -21.71 -4.54
C LEU A 3 8.06 -20.26 -4.04
N TRP A 4 7.92 -19.27 -4.93
CA TRP A 4 7.93 -17.86 -4.53
C TRP A 4 7.33 -16.96 -5.63
N GLN A 5 6.27 -16.21 -5.28
CA GLN A 5 5.81 -15.03 -6.01
C GLN A 5 5.73 -13.89 -5.00
N ASN A 6 6.05 -12.66 -5.43
CA ASN A 6 5.85 -11.47 -4.61
C ASN A 6 4.39 -11.49 -4.10
N PRO A 7 4.16 -11.56 -2.78
CA PRO A 7 2.80 -11.67 -2.25
C PRO A 7 1.98 -10.38 -2.39
N MET A 8 2.53 -9.35 -3.04
CA MET A 8 1.85 -8.13 -3.47
C MET A 8 2.25 -7.77 -4.90
N PRO A 9 1.77 -8.47 -5.96
CA PRO A 9 1.93 -7.98 -7.32
C PRO A 9 0.99 -6.80 -7.51
N ASN A 10 1.52 -5.70 -8.05
CA ASN A 10 0.73 -4.56 -8.50
C ASN A 10 -0.26 -4.89 -9.65
N THR A 11 -0.34 -6.16 -10.08
CA THR A 11 -1.02 -6.57 -11.31
C THR A 11 -1.32 -8.07 -11.30
N TYR A 12 -2.62 -8.41 -11.21
CA TYR A 12 -3.30 -9.59 -11.81
C TYR A 12 -2.81 -11.01 -11.50
N SER A 13 -1.79 -11.23 -10.66
CA SER A 13 -1.40 -12.59 -10.24
C SER A 13 -2.15 -12.97 -8.95
N SER A 14 -2.72 -14.18 -8.94
CA SER A 14 -3.41 -14.72 -7.78
C SER A 14 -2.44 -14.94 -6.63
N ILE A 15 -2.46 -14.05 -5.64
CA ILE A 15 -1.79 -14.31 -4.36
C ILE A 15 -2.64 -15.32 -3.61
N ASN A 16 -2.01 -16.38 -3.13
CA ASN A 16 -2.67 -17.30 -2.21
C ASN A 16 -2.68 -16.69 -0.80
N LEU A 17 -3.54 -15.71 -0.55
CA LEU A 17 -3.60 -15.03 0.76
C LEU A 17 -3.95 -15.97 1.91
N GLY A 18 -4.49 -17.16 1.62
CA GLY A 18 -4.77 -18.18 2.63
C GLY A 18 -3.54 -18.57 3.46
N VAL A 19 -2.33 -18.47 2.90
CA VAL A 19 -1.09 -18.76 3.65
C VAL A 19 -0.84 -17.75 4.77
N PHE A 20 -1.29 -16.50 4.62
CA PHE A 20 -1.13 -15.45 5.63
C PHE A 20 -2.22 -15.51 6.70
N ILE A 21 -3.43 -15.95 6.35
CA ILE A 21 -4.55 -16.06 7.30
C ILE A 21 -4.21 -17.02 8.44
N ASN A 22 -3.48 -18.10 8.13
CA ASN A 22 -2.97 -19.02 9.14
C ASN A 22 -2.03 -18.36 10.16
N SER A 23 -1.39 -17.23 9.80
CA SER A 23 -0.50 -16.43 10.65
C SER A 23 -1.22 -15.28 11.38
N PHE A 24 -2.54 -15.14 11.23
CA PHE A 24 -3.30 -14.14 11.98
C PHE A 24 -3.45 -14.56 13.45
N GLU A 25 -3.76 -13.57 14.29
CA GLU A 25 -4.10 -13.77 15.70
C GLU A 25 -5.28 -14.76 15.83
N GLU A 26 -5.28 -15.56 16.89
CA GLU A 26 -6.27 -16.64 17.07
C GLU A 26 -7.70 -16.11 17.08
N GLU A 27 -7.96 -15.01 17.78
CA GLU A 27 -9.25 -14.32 17.81
C GLU A 27 -9.75 -13.96 16.41
N ILE A 28 -8.87 -13.44 15.55
CA ILE A 28 -9.22 -13.09 14.17
C ILE A 28 -9.53 -14.34 13.34
N ARG A 29 -8.78 -15.43 13.53
CA ARG A 29 -9.07 -16.69 12.81
C ARG A 29 -10.42 -17.26 13.23
N LEU A 30 -10.75 -17.21 14.52
CA LEU A 30 -12.06 -17.63 15.04
C LEU A 30 -13.19 -16.75 14.49
N GLU A 31 -13.02 -15.43 14.46
CA GLU A 31 -13.97 -14.49 13.86
C GLU A 31 -14.25 -14.81 12.38
N LEU A 32 -13.18 -15.09 11.61
CA LEU A 32 -13.29 -15.46 10.20
C LEU A 32 -14.05 -16.78 9.99
N GLU A 33 -13.84 -17.77 10.87
CA GLU A 33 -14.55 -19.06 10.82
C GLU A 33 -16.03 -18.90 11.21
N GLN A 34 -16.30 -18.26 12.34
CA GLN A 34 -17.63 -18.21 12.95
C GLN A 34 -18.57 -17.23 12.25
N ASN A 35 -18.07 -16.06 11.86
CA ASN A 35 -18.91 -14.94 11.40
C ASN A 35 -18.74 -14.62 9.91
N HIS A 36 -17.69 -15.15 9.26
CA HIS A 36 -17.43 -14.89 7.85
C HIS A 36 -17.39 -16.14 6.97
N GLY A 37 -17.57 -17.34 7.52
CA GLY A 37 -17.62 -18.58 6.74
C GLY A 37 -16.33 -18.86 5.96
N ILE A 38 -15.18 -18.46 6.52
CA ILE A 38 -13.85 -18.79 6.02
C ILE A 38 -13.34 -19.97 6.83
N ASN A 39 -13.23 -21.16 6.24
CA ASN A 39 -12.71 -22.33 6.92
C ASN A 39 -11.18 -22.27 6.91
N VAL A 40 -10.57 -21.85 8.02
CA VAL A 40 -9.13 -21.62 8.10
C VAL A 40 -8.35 -22.94 8.01
N ASN A 41 -8.94 -24.05 8.47
CA ASN A 41 -8.32 -25.38 8.41
C ASN A 41 -8.11 -25.90 6.98
N GLU A 42 -8.90 -25.43 6.02
CA GLU A 42 -8.76 -25.77 4.59
C GLU A 42 -7.77 -24.86 3.86
N LEU A 43 -7.32 -23.78 4.51
CA LEU A 43 -6.37 -22.88 3.91
C LEU A 43 -4.96 -23.47 3.93
N PRO A 44 -4.16 -23.22 2.88
CA PRO A 44 -2.79 -23.70 2.82
C PRO A 44 -1.98 -23.14 3.99
N LYS A 45 -1.21 -24.01 4.64
CA LYS A 45 -0.31 -23.59 5.72
C LYS A 45 0.95 -22.94 5.15
N PRO A 46 1.48 -21.89 5.78
CA PRO A 46 2.73 -21.30 5.35
C PRO A 46 3.89 -22.28 5.59
N LEU A 47 4.76 -22.45 4.59
CA LEU A 47 6.02 -23.19 4.76
C LEU A 47 7.07 -22.37 5.53
N PHE A 48 6.96 -21.05 5.45
CA PHE A 48 7.81 -20.07 6.12
C PHE A 48 7.11 -18.71 6.16
N ASN A 49 7.70 -17.73 6.86
CA ASN A 49 7.18 -16.38 7.01
C ASN A 49 7.37 -15.55 5.72
N TYR A 50 6.45 -15.70 4.76
CA TYR A 50 6.51 -15.07 3.44
C TYR A 50 6.57 -13.54 3.50
N GLU A 51 5.94 -12.94 4.51
CA GLU A 51 5.85 -11.50 4.69
C GLU A 51 7.24 -10.85 4.86
N LYS A 52 8.21 -11.56 5.45
CA LYS A 52 9.59 -11.07 5.63
C LYS A 52 10.31 -10.76 4.32
N TYR A 53 9.81 -11.26 3.19
CA TYR A 53 10.41 -11.08 1.87
C TYR A 53 9.73 -9.99 1.03
N LEU A 54 8.69 -9.34 1.56
CA LEU A 54 8.06 -8.19 0.91
C LEU A 54 9.05 -7.03 0.81
N LYS A 55 9.25 -6.55 -0.42
CA LYS A 55 10.05 -5.34 -0.72
C LYS A 55 9.18 -4.14 -1.06
N ILE A 56 8.04 -4.39 -1.71
CA ILE A 56 7.12 -3.35 -2.18
C ILE A 56 5.83 -3.47 -1.40
N LEU A 57 5.42 -2.37 -0.78
CA LEU A 57 4.13 -2.23 -0.12
C LEU A 57 3.26 -1.24 -0.90
N ASN A 58 2.22 -1.75 -1.55
CA ASN A 58 1.16 -0.93 -2.12
C ASN A 58 -0.05 -0.98 -1.19
N LEU A 59 -0.36 0.14 -0.52
CA LEU A 59 -1.38 0.15 0.54
C LEU A 59 -2.76 -0.26 0.03
N ARG A 60 -3.18 0.26 -1.13
CA ARG A 60 -4.45 -0.15 -1.75
C ARG A 60 -4.36 -1.50 -2.45
N GLY A 61 -3.16 -1.92 -2.83
CA GLY A 61 -2.89 -3.25 -3.37
C GLY A 61 -3.23 -4.37 -2.37
N VAL A 62 -3.10 -4.11 -1.06
CA VAL A 62 -3.49 -5.06 0.00
C VAL A 62 -4.97 -5.40 -0.10
N ARG A 63 -5.85 -4.40 -0.08
CA ARG A 63 -7.30 -4.59 -0.24
C ARG A 63 -7.64 -5.30 -1.55
N HIS A 64 -6.95 -4.94 -2.62
CA HIS A 64 -7.14 -5.55 -3.95
C HIS A 64 -6.83 -7.04 -3.95
N ALA A 65 -5.73 -7.44 -3.32
CA ALA A 65 -5.38 -8.84 -3.13
C ALA A 65 -6.45 -9.58 -2.31
N VAL A 66 -6.92 -8.97 -1.21
CA VAL A 66 -7.96 -9.55 -0.34
C VAL A 66 -9.27 -9.77 -1.10
N PHE A 67 -9.71 -8.78 -1.87
CA PHE A 67 -10.91 -8.88 -2.68
C PHE A 67 -10.87 -10.06 -3.66
N TYR A 68 -9.81 -10.17 -4.46
CA TYR A 68 -9.72 -11.24 -5.45
C TYR A 68 -9.54 -12.61 -4.79
N TRP A 69 -8.77 -12.68 -3.70
CA TRP A 69 -8.66 -13.91 -2.94
C TRP A 69 -10.02 -14.36 -2.40
N LEU A 70 -10.79 -13.45 -1.77
CA LEU A 70 -12.10 -13.77 -1.21
C LEU A 70 -13.07 -14.21 -2.31
N LYS A 71 -13.09 -13.51 -3.44
CA LYS A 71 -13.90 -13.89 -4.61
C LYS A 71 -13.57 -15.30 -5.08
N ASN A 72 -12.28 -15.60 -5.26
CA ASN A 72 -11.85 -16.92 -5.71
C ASN A 72 -12.12 -18.01 -4.67
N TYR A 73 -11.95 -17.69 -3.38
CA TYR A 73 -12.29 -18.60 -2.27
C TYR A 73 -13.77 -18.96 -2.31
N ARG A 74 -14.68 -17.97 -2.41
CA ARG A 74 -16.13 -18.22 -2.51
C ARG A 74 -16.50 -19.04 -3.74
N LEU A 75 -15.96 -18.71 -4.91
CA LEU A 75 -16.17 -19.48 -6.15
C LEU A 75 -15.66 -20.93 -6.04
N SER A 76 -14.58 -21.16 -5.31
CA SER A 76 -14.08 -22.53 -5.06
C SER A 76 -15.00 -23.36 -4.16
N LYS A 77 -15.81 -22.72 -3.31
CA LYS A 77 -16.79 -23.37 -2.43
C LYS A 77 -18.14 -23.56 -3.10
N ASN A 78 -18.54 -22.60 -3.93
CA ASN A 78 -19.75 -22.66 -4.71
C ASN A 78 -19.47 -22.09 -6.11
N PRO A 79 -19.34 -22.94 -7.15
CA PRO A 79 -19.09 -22.48 -8.52
C PRO A 79 -20.19 -21.57 -9.08
N PHE A 80 -21.40 -21.62 -8.52
CA PHE A 80 -22.55 -20.78 -8.87
C PHE A 80 -22.71 -19.58 -7.95
N PHE A 81 -21.67 -19.19 -7.22
CA PHE A 81 -21.69 -18.02 -6.36
C PHE A 81 -21.89 -16.74 -7.19
N ASP A 82 -23.11 -16.20 -7.13
CA ASP A 82 -23.54 -14.98 -7.85
C ASP A 82 -23.64 -13.75 -6.92
N GLU A 83 -23.15 -13.87 -5.68
CA GLU A 83 -23.19 -12.75 -4.75
C GLU A 83 -22.17 -11.68 -5.14
N CYS A 84 -22.65 -10.45 -5.29
CA CYS A 84 -21.79 -9.31 -5.57
C CYS A 84 -20.94 -8.97 -4.34
N ILE A 85 -19.66 -9.34 -4.37
CA ILE A 85 -18.70 -8.87 -3.37
C ILE A 85 -18.44 -7.38 -3.62
N ASN A 86 -18.94 -6.52 -2.74
CA ASN A 86 -18.66 -5.10 -2.83
C ASN A 86 -17.22 -4.82 -2.35
N PHE A 87 -16.37 -4.35 -3.27
CA PHE A 87 -14.97 -4.05 -2.99
C PHE A 87 -14.78 -3.05 -1.83
N ASN A 88 -15.65 -2.05 -1.70
CA ASN A 88 -15.48 -0.95 -0.74
C ASN A 88 -16.24 -1.14 0.58
N GLN A 89 -17.22 -2.04 0.60
CA GLN A 89 -18.11 -2.24 1.74
C GLN A 89 -18.28 -3.74 1.98
N ASN A 90 -17.27 -4.36 2.60
CA ASN A 90 -17.31 -5.78 2.92
C ASN A 90 -16.53 -6.05 4.21
N PRO A 91 -17.20 -6.44 5.31
CA PRO A 91 -16.56 -6.60 6.61
C PRO A 91 -15.50 -7.72 6.61
N THR A 92 -15.68 -8.77 5.80
CA THR A 92 -14.66 -9.82 5.64
C THR A 92 -13.40 -9.27 4.99
N ILE A 93 -13.53 -8.41 3.98
CA ILE A 93 -12.38 -7.73 3.36
C ILE A 93 -11.70 -6.82 4.40
N ASP A 94 -12.48 -6.06 5.18
CA ASP A 94 -11.95 -5.10 6.15
C ASP A 94 -11.12 -5.79 7.25
N ILE A 95 -11.61 -6.92 7.78
CA ILE A 95 -10.90 -7.71 8.80
C ILE A 95 -9.61 -8.31 8.25
N ILE A 96 -9.68 -8.92 7.06
CA ILE A 96 -8.49 -9.55 6.45
C ILE A 96 -7.47 -8.49 6.04
N GLU A 97 -7.90 -7.36 5.45
CA GLU A 97 -7.01 -6.25 5.07
C GLU A 97 -6.28 -5.70 6.29
N LYS A 98 -7.00 -5.41 7.38
CA LYS A 98 -6.41 -4.88 8.62
C LYS A 98 -5.41 -5.86 9.21
N SER A 99 -5.76 -7.14 9.28
CA SER A 99 -4.91 -8.18 9.86
C SER A 99 -3.67 -8.45 9.01
N LEU A 100 -3.83 -8.47 7.69
CA LEU A 100 -2.73 -8.61 6.74
C LEU A 100 -1.79 -7.41 6.82
N MET A 101 -2.32 -6.19 6.90
CA MET A 101 -1.50 -4.99 7.05
C MET A 101 -0.69 -5.03 8.35
N LYS A 102 -1.31 -5.37 9.49
CA LYS A 102 -0.59 -5.55 10.77
C LYS A 102 0.53 -6.57 10.64
N LEU A 103 0.23 -7.74 10.06
CA LEU A 103 1.21 -8.82 9.86
C LEU A 103 2.40 -8.35 9.02
N ILE A 104 2.14 -7.64 7.92
CA ILE A 104 3.15 -7.08 7.03
C ILE A 104 3.99 -6.06 7.79
N LEU A 105 3.36 -5.06 8.43
CA LEU A 105 4.07 -3.98 9.10
C LEU A 105 4.90 -4.47 10.30
N LYS A 106 4.47 -5.53 10.99
CA LYS A 106 5.20 -6.14 12.10
C LYS A 106 6.47 -6.86 11.65
N ASN A 107 6.43 -7.54 10.50
CA ASN A 107 7.46 -8.51 10.12
C ASN A 107 8.34 -8.08 8.94
N SER A 108 7.98 -7.03 8.22
CA SER A 108 8.60 -6.71 6.92
C SER A 108 9.66 -5.61 7.03
N TYR A 109 10.80 -5.96 7.61
CA TYR A 109 11.97 -5.07 7.69
C TYR A 109 12.64 -4.79 6.33
N ARG A 110 12.27 -5.54 5.28
CA ARG A 110 12.81 -5.46 3.92
C ARG A 110 12.00 -4.59 2.96
N ILE A 111 10.87 -4.03 3.41
CA ILE A 111 10.11 -3.10 2.59
C ILE A 111 10.96 -1.86 2.36
N ASP A 112 11.35 -1.64 1.10
CA ASP A 112 12.13 -0.50 0.66
C ASP A 112 11.30 0.45 -0.20
N HIS A 113 10.15 0.01 -0.72
CA HIS A 113 9.32 0.77 -1.65
C HIS A 113 7.86 0.84 -1.18
N LEU A 114 7.40 2.04 -0.83
CA LEU A 114 5.98 2.34 -0.56
C LEU A 114 5.29 2.95 -1.78
N ILE A 115 4.09 2.47 -2.09
CA ILE A 115 3.23 2.98 -3.16
C ILE A 115 1.90 3.44 -2.56
N LEU A 116 1.56 4.71 -2.82
CA LEU A 116 0.23 5.28 -2.60
C LEU A 116 -0.43 5.51 -3.96
N ASP A 117 -1.57 4.87 -4.19
CA ASP A 117 -2.38 5.02 -5.41
C ASP A 117 -3.72 5.67 -5.05
N LEU A 118 -4.10 6.73 -5.78
CA LEU A 118 -5.35 7.46 -5.58
C LEU A 118 -6.52 6.96 -6.42
N SER A 119 -6.38 5.91 -7.23
CA SER A 119 -7.44 5.39 -8.11
C SER A 119 -8.85 5.38 -7.46
N ARG A 120 -9.80 6.07 -8.11
CA ARG A 120 -11.24 6.20 -7.76
C ARG A 120 -11.96 4.87 -7.56
N ARG A 121 -11.43 3.77 -8.10
CA ARG A 121 -12.02 2.44 -7.94
C ARG A 121 -11.98 1.95 -6.50
N TYR A 122 -11.14 2.57 -5.66
CA TYR A 122 -10.84 2.13 -4.32
C TYR A 122 -11.32 3.15 -3.28
N GLY A 123 -11.78 2.63 -2.14
CA GLY A 123 -11.96 3.39 -0.91
C GLY A 123 -10.63 3.94 -0.38
N ASP A 124 -10.72 4.60 0.77
CA ASP A 124 -9.54 5.07 1.48
C ASP A 124 -8.65 3.90 1.94
N ILE A 125 -7.40 4.19 2.31
CA ILE A 125 -6.55 3.22 3.01
C ILE A 125 -7.02 3.08 4.47
N LEU A 126 -6.49 2.08 5.18
CA LEU A 126 -6.65 1.93 6.63
C LEU A 126 -6.24 3.20 7.39
N GLU A 127 -6.80 3.38 8.59
CA GLU A 127 -6.52 4.52 9.46
C GLU A 127 -5.02 4.66 9.78
N VAL A 128 -4.57 5.90 9.98
CA VAL A 128 -3.13 6.23 10.05
C VAL A 128 -2.41 5.58 11.24
N GLU A 129 -3.15 5.29 12.30
CA GLU A 129 -2.72 4.73 13.59
C GLU A 129 -2.01 3.39 13.40
N ILE A 130 -2.40 2.60 12.39
CA ILE A 130 -1.72 1.34 12.08
C ILE A 130 -0.28 1.56 11.62
N PHE A 131 0.03 2.70 11.01
CA PHE A 131 1.36 3.01 10.47
C PHE A 131 2.26 3.71 11.50
N THR A 132 1.67 4.38 12.50
CA THR A 132 2.40 5.08 13.56
C THR A 132 2.67 4.20 14.78
N ASN A 133 2.04 3.03 14.89
CA ASN A 133 2.28 2.09 15.98
C ASN A 133 3.77 1.71 16.07
N GLU A 134 4.38 1.92 17.24
CA GLU A 134 5.81 1.68 17.49
C GLU A 134 6.18 0.20 17.45
N GLU A 135 5.23 -0.71 17.71
CA GLU A 135 5.43 -2.14 17.57
C GLU A 135 5.66 -2.58 16.12
N TYR A 136 5.28 -1.73 15.16
CA TYR A 136 5.36 -2.02 13.74
C TYR A 136 6.47 -1.21 13.07
N SER A 137 7.50 -1.91 12.58
CA SER A 137 8.68 -1.30 11.97
C SER A 137 8.56 -1.10 10.45
N GLY A 138 7.55 -1.69 9.82
CA GLY A 138 7.56 -2.05 8.39
C GLY A 138 7.65 -0.92 7.38
N ILE A 139 7.39 0.35 7.74
CA ILE A 139 7.58 1.48 6.83
C ILE A 139 8.81 2.35 7.16
N ARG A 140 9.53 2.08 8.25
CA ARG A 140 10.62 2.95 8.71
C ARG A 140 11.89 2.86 7.86
N ASN A 141 12.03 1.79 7.07
CA ASN A 141 13.19 1.53 6.22
C ASN A 141 12.95 1.83 4.73
N ILE A 142 11.84 2.51 4.40
CA ILE A 142 11.54 2.86 3.01
C ILE A 142 12.62 3.80 2.48
N THR A 143 13.15 3.46 1.30
CA THR A 143 14.08 4.31 0.53
C THR A 143 13.43 4.83 -0.76
N LYS A 144 12.29 4.25 -1.16
CA LYS A 144 11.58 4.64 -2.38
C LYS A 144 10.11 4.89 -2.09
N PHE A 145 9.62 6.05 -2.52
CA PHE A 145 8.21 6.39 -2.45
C PHE A 145 7.65 6.58 -3.85
N SER A 146 6.45 6.05 -4.08
CA SER A 146 5.69 6.31 -5.29
C SER A 146 4.29 6.81 -4.96
N PHE A 147 3.90 7.87 -5.65
CA PHE A 147 2.57 8.45 -5.56
C PHE A 147 1.92 8.45 -6.94
N VAL A 148 0.81 7.74 -7.06
CA VAL A 148 0.06 7.57 -8.30
C VAL A 148 -1.25 8.30 -8.16
N ASN A 149 -1.43 9.38 -8.91
CA ASN A 149 -2.64 10.16 -8.92
C ASN A 149 -3.46 9.91 -10.19
N ASN A 150 -4.11 8.76 -10.31
CA ASN A 150 -4.98 8.53 -11.47
C ASN A 150 -6.24 9.40 -11.47
N THR A 151 -6.54 10.10 -10.38
CA THR A 151 -7.85 10.70 -10.15
C THR A 151 -7.81 11.88 -9.21
N SER A 152 -8.49 12.93 -9.59
CA SER A 152 -7.87 14.22 -9.33
C SER A 152 -8.68 15.14 -8.40
N GLU A 153 -9.87 14.68 -8.02
CA GLU A 153 -10.82 15.45 -7.20
C GLU A 153 -11.05 14.82 -5.82
N ILE A 154 -10.71 13.54 -5.62
CA ILE A 154 -11.01 12.86 -4.35
C ILE A 154 -9.85 13.07 -3.37
N CYS A 155 -10.14 13.77 -2.28
CA CYS A 155 -9.25 13.91 -1.14
C CYS A 155 -9.64 12.91 -0.05
N TYR A 156 -8.99 11.76 -0.08
CA TYR A 156 -9.04 10.71 0.94
C TYR A 156 -8.36 11.16 2.25
N ASN A 157 -9.10 11.05 3.35
CA ASN A 157 -8.68 11.51 4.68
C ASN A 157 -7.51 10.69 5.24
N ASN A 158 -7.54 9.36 5.12
CA ASN A 158 -6.47 8.53 5.70
C ASN A 158 -5.18 8.66 4.91
N ILE A 159 -5.24 8.79 3.57
CA ILE A 159 -4.07 9.14 2.77
C ILE A 159 -3.49 10.50 3.18
N LYS A 160 -4.35 11.51 3.37
CA LYS A 160 -3.94 12.85 3.82
C LYS A 160 -3.24 12.77 5.18
N ASN A 161 -3.81 12.02 6.13
CA ASN A 161 -3.24 11.84 7.47
C ASN A 161 -1.91 11.06 7.40
N LEU A 162 -1.82 10.03 6.56
CA LEU A 162 -0.58 9.29 6.35
C LEU A 162 0.52 10.19 5.78
N LEU A 163 0.23 10.97 4.73
CA LEU A 163 1.19 11.92 4.14
C LEU A 163 1.70 12.95 5.15
N GLN A 164 0.92 13.27 6.18
CA GLN A 164 1.34 14.19 7.24
C GLN A 164 2.40 13.57 8.17
N VAL A 165 2.32 12.27 8.45
CA VAL A 165 3.24 11.56 9.36
C VAL A 165 4.40 10.88 8.64
N LEU A 166 4.29 10.60 7.34
CA LEU A 166 5.38 9.97 6.57
C LEU A 166 6.74 10.69 6.67
N PRO A 167 6.85 12.03 6.74
CA PRO A 167 8.15 12.70 6.89
C PRO A 167 8.89 12.32 8.18
N THR A 168 8.17 11.94 9.24
CA THR A 168 8.79 11.51 10.52
C THR A 168 9.04 10.01 10.55
N LEU A 169 8.19 9.22 9.89
CA LEU A 169 8.32 7.77 9.83
C LEU A 169 9.37 7.30 8.82
N CYS A 170 9.48 7.98 7.68
CA CYS A 170 10.32 7.62 6.53
C CYS A 170 11.34 8.73 6.27
N THR A 171 12.47 8.69 6.96
CA THR A 171 13.51 9.75 6.90
C THR A 171 14.64 9.46 5.93
N LYS A 172 14.60 8.33 5.23
CA LYS A 172 15.67 7.81 4.36
C LYS A 172 15.22 7.66 2.91
N ILE A 173 14.24 8.46 2.46
CA ILE A 173 13.79 8.37 1.07
C ILE A 173 14.90 8.89 0.15
N GLU A 174 15.36 8.01 -0.73
CA GLU A 174 16.34 8.27 -1.78
C GLU A 174 15.69 8.52 -3.13
N ILE A 175 14.49 7.96 -3.36
CA ILE A 175 13.82 8.00 -4.66
C ILE A 175 12.36 8.38 -4.48
N PHE A 176 11.97 9.51 -5.09
CA PHE A 176 10.59 9.88 -5.30
C PHE A 176 10.15 9.59 -6.73
N LYS A 177 8.99 8.95 -6.89
CA LYS A 177 8.33 8.78 -8.18
C LYS A 177 6.88 9.22 -8.12
N PHE A 178 6.51 10.09 -9.05
CA PHE A 178 5.19 10.69 -9.13
C PHE A 178 4.59 10.38 -10.49
N TYR A 179 3.37 9.87 -10.50
CA TYR A 179 2.65 9.47 -11.70
C TYR A 179 1.31 10.20 -11.80
N ASN A 180 0.98 10.72 -12.98
CA ASN A 180 -0.32 11.31 -13.30
C ASN A 180 -0.74 12.50 -12.40
N LEU A 181 0.11 13.49 -12.11
CA LEU A 181 -0.25 14.61 -11.22
C LEU A 181 -1.08 15.72 -11.91
N ILE A 182 -2.10 15.36 -12.70
CA ILE A 182 -2.85 16.33 -13.53
C ILE A 182 -3.80 17.19 -12.69
N TYR A 183 -4.46 16.62 -11.68
CA TYR A 183 -5.15 17.43 -10.67
C TYR A 183 -4.83 16.88 -9.29
N LEU A 184 -3.82 17.47 -8.68
CA LEU A 184 -3.39 17.14 -7.33
C LEU A 184 -4.07 18.11 -6.37
N HIS A 185 -4.84 17.59 -5.43
CA HIS A 185 -5.47 18.41 -4.39
C HIS A 185 -4.40 19.18 -3.59
N ASP A 186 -4.64 20.45 -3.27
CA ASP A 186 -3.68 21.33 -2.57
C ASP A 186 -3.16 20.75 -1.25
N GLU A 187 -4.05 20.10 -0.48
CA GLU A 187 -3.71 19.37 0.75
C GLU A 187 -2.68 18.25 0.54
N TYR A 188 -2.74 17.55 -0.60
CA TYR A 188 -1.75 16.54 -0.95
C TYR A 188 -0.45 17.17 -1.41
N GLU A 189 -0.51 18.19 -2.26
CA GLU A 189 0.71 18.88 -2.71
C GLU A 189 1.46 19.47 -1.52
N THR A 190 0.77 20.12 -0.59
CA THR A 190 1.38 20.73 0.60
C THR A 190 2.10 19.69 1.47
N ARG A 191 1.48 18.53 1.70
CA ARG A 191 2.11 17.45 2.48
C ARG A 191 3.24 16.77 1.74
N LEU A 192 3.12 16.57 0.42
CA LEU A 192 4.20 16.02 -0.41
C LEU A 192 5.40 16.98 -0.47
N VAL A 193 5.16 18.28 -0.56
CA VAL A 193 6.20 19.32 -0.46
C VAL A 193 6.92 19.22 0.88
N ASN A 194 6.18 19.12 1.99
CA ASN A 194 6.79 18.93 3.30
C ASN A 194 7.59 17.61 3.35
N PHE A 195 7.06 16.54 2.77
CA PHE A 195 7.75 15.26 2.73
C PHE A 195 9.08 15.36 2.00
N ILE A 196 9.12 15.94 0.79
CA ILE A 196 10.34 16.17 0.00
C ILE A 196 11.38 16.98 0.77
N LYS A 197 10.97 18.05 1.47
CA LYS A 197 11.89 18.91 2.24
C LYS A 197 12.61 18.17 3.37
N ASN A 198 11.97 17.14 3.93
CA ASN A 198 12.53 16.37 5.05
C ASN A 198 13.43 15.20 4.62
N GLN A 199 13.74 15.04 3.32
CA GLN A 199 14.53 13.91 2.81
C GLN A 199 15.95 14.29 2.43
N ASN A 200 16.85 14.31 3.41
CA ASN A 200 18.26 14.71 3.20
C ASN A 200 19.04 13.78 2.24
N GLN A 201 18.55 12.55 2.03
CA GLN A 201 19.21 11.54 1.19
C GLN A 201 18.58 11.41 -0.21
N LEU A 202 17.70 12.32 -0.60
CA LEU A 202 17.01 12.25 -1.88
C LEU A 202 18.00 12.35 -3.06
N THR A 203 18.15 11.27 -3.82
CA THR A 203 19.05 11.21 -4.98
C THR A 203 18.32 11.25 -6.32
N SER A 204 17.05 10.85 -6.36
CA SER A 204 16.27 10.78 -7.58
C SER A 204 14.85 11.30 -7.40
N PHE A 205 14.40 12.13 -8.34
CA PHE A 205 13.03 12.61 -8.42
C PHE A 205 12.50 12.44 -9.85
N ASP A 206 11.40 11.70 -9.97
CA ASP A 206 10.78 11.30 -11.24
C ASP A 206 9.33 11.76 -11.28
N LEU A 207 8.99 12.51 -12.33
CA LEU A 207 7.63 12.88 -12.70
C LEU A 207 7.29 12.28 -14.06
N SER A 208 6.28 11.44 -14.08
CA SER A 208 5.89 10.65 -15.24
C SER A 208 4.39 10.75 -15.53
N LYS A 209 4.02 10.61 -16.80
CA LYS A 209 2.63 10.45 -17.28
C LYS A 209 1.71 11.66 -16.98
N GLY A 210 2.20 12.86 -17.24
CA GLY A 210 1.40 14.09 -17.17
C GLY A 210 1.30 14.69 -15.76
N TYR A 211 1.44 16.00 -15.70
CA TYR A 211 1.42 16.79 -14.46
C TYR A 211 1.05 18.24 -14.77
N ILE A 212 0.30 18.88 -13.87
CA ILE A 212 -0.07 20.30 -13.94
C ILE A 212 0.13 20.91 -12.55
N ASN A 213 0.54 22.18 -12.48
CA ASN A 213 0.66 22.96 -11.24
C ASN A 213 1.58 22.38 -10.15
N ILE A 214 2.55 21.54 -10.51
CA ILE A 214 3.52 20.92 -9.58
C ILE A 214 4.71 21.84 -9.20
N SER A 215 4.57 23.15 -9.37
CA SER A 215 5.70 24.09 -9.20
C SER A 215 6.21 24.09 -7.77
N ARG A 216 5.35 23.96 -6.75
CA ARG A 216 5.78 23.94 -5.34
C ARG A 216 6.59 22.70 -5.02
N MET A 217 6.21 21.55 -5.57
CA MET A 217 6.99 20.31 -5.44
C MET A 217 8.37 20.43 -6.09
N ILE A 218 8.46 20.99 -7.30
CA ILE A 218 9.75 21.23 -7.97
C ILE A 218 10.61 22.20 -7.14
N MET A 219 10.03 23.31 -6.66
CA MET A 219 10.75 24.27 -5.82
C MET A 219 11.25 23.66 -4.51
N ALA A 220 10.55 22.66 -3.96
CA ALA A 220 10.97 21.95 -2.75
C ALA A 220 12.28 21.16 -2.95
N LEU A 221 12.65 20.84 -4.19
CA LEU A 221 13.91 20.12 -4.48
C LEU A 221 15.15 20.98 -4.23
N LYS A 222 15.01 22.31 -4.10
CA LYS A 222 16.13 23.18 -3.69
C LYS A 222 16.74 22.77 -2.35
N TYR A 223 15.94 22.17 -1.46
CA TYR A 223 16.40 21.68 -0.16
C TYR A 223 17.30 20.44 -0.29
N GLN A 224 17.30 19.78 -1.46
CA GLN A 224 18.07 18.57 -1.75
C GLN A 224 19.13 18.83 -2.84
N ALA A 225 19.51 20.09 -3.07
CA ALA A 225 20.44 20.46 -4.14
C ALA A 225 21.81 19.77 -4.04
N THR A 226 22.23 19.37 -2.85
CA THR A 226 23.53 18.71 -2.61
C THR A 226 23.49 17.18 -2.78
N SER A 227 22.32 16.56 -2.63
CA SER A 227 22.13 15.10 -2.67
C SER A 227 21.51 14.61 -3.99
N LEU A 228 20.75 15.46 -4.68
CA LEU A 228 19.99 15.11 -5.87
C LEU A 228 20.92 14.88 -7.08
N LYS A 229 20.85 13.68 -7.66
CA LYS A 229 21.68 13.24 -8.80
C LYS A 229 20.87 13.09 -10.09
N ARG A 230 19.57 12.84 -9.97
CA ARG A 230 18.69 12.57 -11.12
C ARG A 230 17.36 13.31 -10.99
N LEU A 231 17.05 14.05 -12.03
CA LEU A 231 15.75 14.65 -12.29
C LEU A 231 15.19 14.04 -13.57
N THR A 232 13.95 13.56 -13.54
CA THR A 232 13.29 13.00 -14.72
C THR A 232 11.92 13.61 -14.87
N PHE A 233 11.65 14.16 -16.06
CA PHE A 233 10.39 14.79 -16.43
C PHE A 233 9.91 14.16 -17.73
N ASN A 234 9.08 13.14 -17.62
CA ASN A 234 8.56 12.39 -18.76
C ASN A 234 7.07 12.72 -18.93
N LYS A 235 6.80 13.71 -19.78
CA LYS A 235 5.45 14.01 -20.26
C LYS A 235 5.19 13.11 -21.47
N ILE A 236 4.48 12.00 -21.26
CA ILE A 236 3.80 11.25 -22.33
C ILE A 236 2.38 11.78 -22.38
#